data_AF-A0A819FCC9-F1
#
_entry.id   AF-A0A819FCC9-F1
#
_cell.length_a   1.000
_cell.length_b   1.000
_cell.length_c   1.000
_cell.angle_alpha   90.00
_cell.angle_beta   90.00
_cell.angle_gamma   90.00
#
_symmetry.space_group_name_H-M   'P 1'
#
loop_
_entity.id
_entity.type
_entity.pdbx_description
1 polymer ?
#
loop_
_entity_poly.entity_id
_entity_poly.type
_entity_poly.pdbx_seq_one_letter_code
_entity_poly.pdbx_strand_id
1 'polypeptide(L)'
;MTVRAFKVEDDFVNSFVDKVNANTRAFFMFLCSTRWFGIRLDLMTCCLSFLTAILTVSLRKNMDPLSAALGLMYAINLTDIFQWGVRQSTETENYMISAERINEYFHIPSEPGLHKEELELPTNWPVEGRIEFEKFKLSYRSEFEPMLKGINLKIEARHKIGIIGRTGAGKSSIFQALFRLTDKSITDGKILVDGVDINKISLNALRSNTNIIPQFPVLFSNTLRYNLDSFNHYTDEQLWDALEAVQLKTKINKLKENLNTKVAEYGSNFSVGECQ
;
A
#
# COMPACT_ATOMS: atom_id res chain seq x y z
N MET A 1 7.68 19.13 13.34
CA MET A 1 7.81 20.44 14.02
C MET A 1 7.11 20.49 15.38
N THR A 2 6.00 19.77 15.58
CA THR A 2 5.22 19.81 16.84
C THR A 2 5.98 19.28 18.06
N VAL A 3 6.65 18.13 17.98
CA VAL A 3 7.37 17.53 19.13
C VAL A 3 8.41 18.49 19.75
N ARG A 4 9.26 19.10 18.91
CA ARG A 4 10.28 20.07 19.36
C ARG A 4 9.69 21.39 19.81
N ALA A 5 8.59 21.84 19.19
CA ALA A 5 7.91 23.07 19.58
C ALA A 5 7.31 22.97 20.99
N PHE A 6 6.79 21.78 21.35
CA PHE A 6 6.23 21.52 22.68
C PHE A 6 7.25 21.01 23.70
N LYS A 7 8.52 20.82 23.31
CA LYS A 7 9.61 20.32 24.17
C LYS A 7 9.30 18.97 24.84
N VAL A 8 8.65 18.06 24.10
CA VAL A 8 8.24 16.72 24.58
C VAL A 8 9.11 15.60 23.97
N GLU A 9 10.35 15.89 23.62
CA GLU A 9 11.27 14.93 23.02
C GLU A 9 11.51 13.71 23.92
N ASP A 10 11.67 13.95 25.23
CA ASP A 10 11.97 12.88 26.20
C ASP A 10 10.86 11.83 26.28
N ASP A 11 9.59 12.24 26.21
CA ASP A 11 8.44 11.33 26.19
C ASP A 11 8.46 10.43 24.94
N PHE A 12 8.82 10.99 23.78
CA PHE A 12 8.95 10.23 22.53
C PHE A 12 10.14 9.27 22.56
N VAL A 13 11.27 9.69 23.16
CA VAL A 13 12.44 8.84 23.33
C VAL A 13 12.10 7.66 24.26
N ASN A 14 11.44 7.92 25.39
CA ASN A 14 11.00 6.87 26.30
C ASN A 14 10.04 5.89 25.61
N SER A 15 9.05 6.39 24.87
CA SER A 15 8.14 5.54 24.09
C SER A 15 8.87 4.70 23.03
N PHE A 16 9.89 5.26 22.37
CA PHE A 16 10.72 4.52 21.42
C PHE A 16 11.51 3.40 22.11
N VAL A 17 12.16 3.71 23.23
CA VAL A 17 12.91 2.73 24.04
C VAL A 17 12.00 1.60 24.50
N ASP A 18 10.80 1.91 24.99
CA ASP A 18 9.83 0.89 25.42
C ASP A 18 9.43 -0.05 24.28
N LYS A 19 9.18 0.49 23.09
CA LYS A 19 8.86 -0.32 21.89
C LYS A 19 10.03 -1.18 21.45
N VAL A 20 11.25 -0.64 21.45
CA VAL A 20 12.47 -1.40 21.13
C VAL A 20 12.70 -2.49 22.17
N ASN A 21 12.51 -2.21 23.46
CA ASN A 21 12.63 -3.17 24.54
C ASN A 21 11.60 -4.29 24.42
N ALA A 22 10.34 -3.98 24.06
CA ALA A 22 9.32 -4.98 23.81
C ALA A 22 9.72 -5.93 22.67
N ASN A 23 10.19 -5.39 21.54
CA ASN A 23 10.69 -6.20 20.42
C ASN A 23 11.91 -7.03 20.82
N THR A 24 12.86 -6.43 21.54
CA THR A 24 14.10 -7.09 21.99
C THR A 24 13.82 -8.22 22.96
N ARG A 25 12.87 -8.04 23.89
CA ARG A 25 12.43 -9.11 24.80
C ARG A 25 11.82 -10.29 24.03
N ALA A 26 10.96 -10.02 23.05
CA ALA A 26 10.38 -11.07 22.22
C ALA A 26 11.46 -11.80 21.41
N PHE A 27 12.38 -11.06 20.79
CA PHE A 27 13.50 -11.63 20.04
C PHE A 27 14.45 -12.44 20.92
N PHE A 28 14.74 -11.97 22.13
CA PHE A 28 15.56 -12.71 23.09
C PHE A 28 14.90 -14.02 23.51
N MET A 29 13.57 -14.00 23.79
CA MET A 29 12.83 -15.23 24.08
C MET A 29 12.84 -16.22 22.92
N PHE A 30 12.77 -15.72 21.68
CA PHE A 30 12.94 -16.54 20.47
C PHE A 30 14.34 -17.17 20.39
N LEU A 31 15.40 -16.41 20.63
CA LEU A 31 16.77 -16.93 20.67
C LEU A 31 16.96 -17.98 21.77
N CYS A 32 16.46 -17.71 22.98
CA CYS A 32 16.51 -18.66 24.09
C CYS A 32 15.76 -19.96 23.76
N SER A 33 14.58 -19.86 23.15
CA SER A 33 13.79 -21.02 22.73
C SER A 33 14.52 -21.85 21.67
N THR A 34 15.14 -21.19 20.68
CA THR A 34 15.95 -21.85 19.64
C THR A 34 17.16 -22.57 20.25
N ARG A 35 17.85 -21.95 21.21
CA ARG A 35 18.99 -22.55 21.91
C ARG A 35 18.59 -23.72 22.79
N TRP A 36 17.51 -23.57 23.57
CA TRP A 36 16.95 -24.65 24.37
C TRP A 36 16.61 -25.85 23.51
N PHE A 37 15.93 -25.61 22.38
CA PHE A 37 15.57 -26.64 21.43
C PHE A 37 16.80 -27.34 20.84
N GLY A 38 17.83 -26.58 20.46
CA GLY A 38 19.11 -27.12 20.02
C GLY A 38 19.76 -28.08 21.04
N ILE A 39 19.84 -27.67 22.32
CA ILE A 39 20.40 -28.52 23.39
C ILE A 39 19.63 -29.84 23.54
N ARG A 40 18.30 -29.81 23.38
CA ARG A 40 17.47 -31.02 23.46
C ARG A 40 17.72 -31.97 22.28
N LEU A 41 17.90 -31.44 21.08
CA LEU A 41 18.27 -32.23 19.91
C LEU A 41 19.67 -32.84 20.08
N ASP A 42 20.64 -32.08 20.59
CA ASP A 42 22.00 -32.56 20.85
C ASP A 42 22.03 -33.70 21.87
N LEU A 43 21.15 -33.65 22.87
CA LEU A 43 20.98 -34.74 23.84
C LEU A 43 20.47 -36.02 23.18
N MET A 44 19.50 -35.91 22.25
CA MET A 44 18.95 -37.07 21.53
C MET A 44 19.99 -37.70 20.61
N THR A 45 20.77 -36.88 19.89
CA THR A 45 21.81 -37.35 18.97
C THR A 45 23.02 -37.93 19.71
N CYS A 46 23.39 -37.36 20.87
CA CYS A 46 24.38 -37.94 21.78
C CYS A 46 23.94 -39.34 22.25
N CYS A 47 22.67 -39.51 22.67
CA CYS A 47 22.15 -40.82 23.07
C CYS A 47 22.19 -41.83 21.92
N LEU A 48 21.87 -41.40 20.69
CA LEU A 48 21.93 -42.26 19.51
C LEU A 48 23.37 -42.66 19.17
N SER A 49 24.31 -41.72 19.22
CA SER A 49 25.74 -41.98 19.00
C SER A 49 26.35 -42.89 20.07
N PHE A 50 25.90 -42.76 21.32
CA PHE A 50 26.30 -43.66 22.40
C PHE A 50 25.77 -45.08 22.17
N LEU A 51 24.52 -45.22 21.73
CA LEU A 51 23.91 -46.51 21.43
C LEU A 51 24.61 -47.20 20.24
N THR A 52 24.92 -46.47 19.17
CA THR A 52 25.68 -47.02 18.03
C THR A 52 27.08 -47.47 18.44
N ALA A 53 27.76 -46.73 19.32
CA ALA A 53 29.04 -47.13 19.88
C ALA A 53 28.95 -48.43 20.71
N ILE A 54 27.94 -48.56 21.58
CA ILE A 54 27.72 -49.79 22.35
C ILE A 54 27.47 -50.98 21.41
N LEU A 55 26.60 -50.83 20.42
CA LEU A 55 26.28 -51.92 19.48
C LEU A 55 27.52 -52.34 18.68
N THR A 56 28.32 -51.37 18.24
CA THR A 56 29.58 -51.61 17.52
C THR A 56 30.57 -52.41 18.37
N VAL A 57 30.72 -52.08 19.65
CA VAL A 57 31.60 -52.81 20.58
C VAL A 57 31.05 -54.20 20.89
N SER A 58 29.75 -54.34 21.12
CA SER A 58 29.10 -55.61 21.44
C SER A 58 29.18 -56.61 20.28
N LEU A 59 29.10 -56.14 19.04
CA LEU A 59 29.13 -56.96 17.83
C LEU A 59 30.53 -57.07 17.21
N ARG A 60 31.58 -56.58 17.90
CA ARG A 60 32.96 -56.53 17.39
C ARG A 60 33.48 -57.85 16.83
N LYS A 61 33.05 -59.00 17.36
CA LYS A 61 33.50 -60.33 16.89
C LYS A 61 32.83 -60.78 15.58
N ASN A 62 31.67 -60.20 15.24
CA ASN A 62 30.81 -60.62 14.13
C ASN A 62 30.75 -59.57 13.01
N MET A 63 31.40 -58.42 13.17
CA MET A 63 31.36 -57.30 12.23
C MET A 63 32.74 -56.98 11.66
N ASP A 64 32.77 -56.66 10.38
CA ASP A 64 33.95 -56.16 9.69
C ASP A 64 34.35 -54.77 10.24
N PRO A 65 35.62 -54.52 10.60
CA PRO A 65 36.07 -53.25 11.17
C PRO A 65 35.75 -52.02 10.33
N LEU A 66 35.72 -52.14 9.00
CA LEU A 66 35.37 -51.02 8.11
C LEU A 66 33.90 -50.62 8.26
N SER A 67 32.99 -51.60 8.30
CA SER A 67 31.56 -51.36 8.48
C SER A 67 31.23 -50.72 9.84
N ALA A 68 31.95 -51.15 10.88
CA ALA A 68 31.87 -50.56 12.22
C ALA A 68 32.32 -49.09 12.23
N ALA A 69 33.44 -48.76 11.59
CA ALA A 69 33.95 -47.40 11.50
C ALA A 69 33.01 -46.48 10.70
N LEU A 70 32.47 -46.96 9.57
CA LEU A 70 31.49 -46.22 8.77
C LEU A 70 30.20 -45.94 9.54
N GLY A 71 29.68 -46.91 10.29
CA GLY A 71 28.47 -46.73 11.10
C GLY A 71 28.63 -45.63 12.17
N LEU A 72 29.79 -45.60 12.84
CA LEU A 72 30.12 -44.53 13.80
C LEU A 72 30.26 -43.17 13.12
N MET A 73 30.95 -43.10 11.98
CA MET A 73 31.11 -41.87 11.20
C MET A 73 29.76 -41.30 10.77
N TYR A 74 28.85 -42.15 10.26
CA TYR A 74 27.51 -41.71 9.88
C TYR A 74 26.66 -41.29 11.07
N ALA A 75 26.77 -41.94 12.24
CA ALA A 75 26.06 -41.52 13.44
C ALA A 75 26.47 -40.11 13.89
N ILE A 76 27.77 -39.79 13.81
CA ILE A 76 28.29 -38.45 14.11
C ILE A 76 27.80 -37.44 13.08
N ASN A 77 27.95 -37.71 11.78
CA ASN A 77 27.51 -36.78 10.73
C ASN A 77 25.98 -36.53 10.74
N LEU A 78 25.19 -37.55 11.09
CA LEU A 78 23.73 -37.43 11.18
C LEU A 78 23.30 -36.49 12.30
N THR A 79 24.13 -36.34 13.35
CA THR A 79 23.87 -35.41 14.46
C THR A 79 23.76 -33.97 13.97
N ASP A 80 24.75 -33.51 13.21
CA ASP A 80 24.82 -32.12 12.73
C ASP A 80 23.72 -31.83 11.69
N ILE A 81 23.52 -32.76 10.75
CA ILE A 81 22.53 -32.61 9.68
C ILE A 81 21.11 -32.61 10.26
N PHE A 82 20.83 -33.42 11.28
CA PHE A 82 19.51 -33.48 11.91
C PHE A 82 19.20 -32.18 12.65
N GLN A 83 20.13 -31.65 13.44
CA GLN A 83 19.95 -30.38 14.13
C GLN A 83 19.73 -29.22 13.15
N TRP A 84 20.55 -29.15 12.10
CA TRP A 84 20.42 -28.14 11.05
C TRP A 84 19.08 -28.26 10.32
N GLY A 85 18.67 -29.47 9.93
CA GLY A 85 17.44 -29.71 9.18
C GLY A 85 16.18 -29.29 9.94
N VAL A 86 16.08 -29.63 11.23
CA VAL A 86 14.92 -29.24 12.05
C VAL A 86 14.87 -27.72 12.23
N ARG A 87 16.02 -27.08 12.49
CA ARG A 87 16.09 -25.62 12.58
C ARG A 87 15.68 -24.94 11.26
N GLN A 88 16.16 -25.47 10.14
CA GLN A 88 15.82 -24.94 8.82
C GLN A 88 14.31 -25.06 8.53
N SER A 89 13.65 -26.12 8.99
CA SER A 89 12.19 -26.28 8.90
C SER A 89 11.46 -25.16 9.65
N THR A 90 11.84 -24.90 10.91
CA THR A 90 11.22 -23.83 11.72
C THR A 90 11.48 -22.44 11.13
N GLU A 91 12.68 -22.17 10.61
CA GLU A 91 12.98 -20.90 9.94
C GLU A 91 12.15 -20.73 8.66
N THR A 92 11.96 -21.80 7.89
CA THR A 92 11.12 -21.77 6.67
C THR A 92 9.67 -21.45 7.00
N GLU A 93 9.11 -22.08 8.04
CA GLU A 93 7.73 -21.80 8.49
C GLU A 93 7.57 -20.33 8.92
N ASN A 94 8.55 -19.78 9.65
CA ASN A 94 8.55 -18.37 10.02
C ASN A 94 8.57 -17.44 8.80
N TYR A 95 9.35 -17.76 7.75
CA TYR A 95 9.36 -16.99 6.52
C TYR A 95 8.05 -17.10 5.73
N MET A 96 7.39 -18.26 5.76
CA MET A 96 6.11 -18.48 5.08
C MET A 96 4.98 -17.59 5.61
N ILE A 97 5.01 -17.18 6.89
CA ILE A 97 4.06 -16.19 7.43
C ILE A 97 4.12 -14.86 6.66
N SER A 98 5.30 -14.46 6.19
CA SER A 98 5.44 -13.24 5.38
C SER A 98 4.84 -13.42 3.99
N ALA A 99 4.99 -14.61 3.39
CA ALA A 99 4.38 -14.96 2.11
C ALA A 99 2.85 -15.03 2.23
N GLU A 100 2.32 -15.57 3.33
CA GLU A 100 0.88 -15.60 3.61
C GLU A 100 0.28 -14.20 3.65
N ARG A 101 0.94 -13.24 4.32
CA ARG A 101 0.49 -11.83 4.34
C ARG A 101 0.45 -11.21 2.95
N ILE A 102 1.44 -11.51 2.11
CA ILE A 102 1.45 -11.05 0.72
C ILE A 102 0.28 -11.70 -0.04
N ASN A 103 0.04 -12.99 0.18
CA ASN A 103 -1.06 -13.74 -0.42
C ASN A 103 -2.44 -13.18 -0.01
N GLU A 104 -2.60 -12.71 1.22
CA GLU A 104 -3.82 -12.07 1.70
C GLU A 104 -4.21 -10.86 0.83
N TYR A 105 -3.24 -10.02 0.43
CA TYR A 105 -3.50 -8.87 -0.43
C TYR A 105 -4.05 -9.25 -1.82
N PHE A 106 -3.71 -10.43 -2.35
CA PHE A 106 -4.26 -10.90 -3.63
C PHE A 106 -5.74 -11.28 -3.56
N HIS A 107 -6.27 -11.53 -2.35
CA HIS A 107 -7.64 -11.97 -2.14
C HIS A 107 -8.58 -10.82 -1.73
N ILE A 108 -8.05 -9.60 -1.55
CA ILE A 108 -8.85 -8.41 -1.25
C ILE A 108 -9.72 -8.06 -2.48
N PRO A 109 -11.01 -7.71 -2.29
CA PRO A 109 -11.87 -7.33 -3.40
C PRO A 109 -11.31 -6.10 -4.13
N SER A 110 -11.20 -6.22 -5.46
CA SER A 110 -10.78 -5.11 -6.32
C SER A 110 -11.88 -4.04 -6.45
N GLU A 111 -11.48 -2.82 -6.81
CA GLU A 111 -12.39 -1.70 -7.03
C GLU A 111 -13.40 -2.04 -8.16
N PRO A 112 -14.71 -2.03 -7.89
CA PRO A 112 -15.70 -2.40 -8.90
C PRO A 112 -15.71 -1.43 -10.10
N GLY A 113 -15.50 -1.96 -11.31
CA GLY A 113 -15.58 -1.17 -12.55
C GLY A 113 -14.24 -0.75 -13.15
N LEU A 114 -13.13 -1.29 -12.64
CA LEU A 114 -11.82 -1.16 -13.30
C LEU A 114 -11.76 -1.93 -14.65
N HIS A 115 -12.44 -3.08 -14.74
CA HIS A 115 -12.43 -3.99 -15.90
C HIS A 115 -13.83 -4.36 -16.42
N LYS A 116 -14.86 -3.55 -16.14
CA LYS A 116 -16.21 -3.84 -16.66
C LYS A 116 -16.24 -3.75 -18.18
N GLU A 117 -17.06 -4.59 -18.80
CA GLU A 117 -17.44 -4.48 -20.22
C GLU A 117 -17.85 -3.03 -20.51
N GLU A 118 -17.15 -2.45 -21.48
CA GLU A 118 -17.28 -1.06 -21.88
C GLU A 118 -18.70 -0.82 -22.39
N LEU A 119 -19.45 0.04 -21.71
CA LEU A 119 -20.51 0.75 -22.42
C LEU A 119 -19.76 1.65 -23.41
N GLU A 120 -19.87 1.35 -24.70
CA GLU A 120 -19.21 2.13 -25.76
C GLU A 120 -19.69 3.57 -25.68
N LEU A 121 -18.82 4.45 -25.16
CA LEU A 121 -19.06 5.87 -25.12
C LEU A 121 -18.49 6.52 -26.38
N PRO A 122 -19.11 7.62 -26.86
CA PRO A 122 -18.47 8.49 -27.82
C PRO A 122 -17.08 8.91 -27.34
N THR A 123 -16.10 8.97 -28.25
CA THR A 123 -14.72 9.35 -27.92
C THR A 123 -14.62 10.75 -27.29
N ASN A 124 -15.61 11.60 -27.51
CA ASN A 124 -15.70 12.96 -26.99
C ASN A 124 -16.64 13.09 -25.78
N TRP A 125 -17.03 11.99 -25.14
CA TRP A 125 -17.83 12.06 -23.91
C TRP A 125 -16.96 12.53 -22.73
N PRO A 126 -17.48 13.41 -21.85
CA PRO A 126 -18.77 14.09 -21.92
C PRO A 126 -18.75 15.29 -22.89
N VAL A 127 -19.87 15.52 -23.59
CA VAL A 127 -20.02 16.54 -24.65
C VAL A 127 -20.51 17.87 -24.09
N GLU A 128 -21.53 17.83 -23.23
CA GLU A 128 -22.18 19.03 -22.68
C GLU A 128 -21.76 19.32 -21.24
N GLY A 129 -21.43 18.28 -20.47
CA GLY A 129 -21.04 18.38 -19.06
C GLY A 129 -22.23 18.60 -18.13
N ARG A 130 -23.40 18.08 -18.47
CA ARG A 130 -24.59 18.09 -17.62
C ARG A 130 -24.46 17.03 -16.54
N ILE A 131 -24.77 17.37 -15.28
CA ILE A 131 -24.67 16.44 -14.14
C ILE A 131 -26.01 16.38 -13.41
N GLU A 132 -26.54 15.17 -13.20
CA GLU A 132 -27.81 14.96 -12.49
C GLU A 132 -27.65 13.93 -11.37
N PHE A 133 -28.02 14.31 -10.15
CA PHE A 133 -28.16 13.40 -9.01
C PHE A 133 -29.64 13.06 -8.85
N GLU A 134 -29.95 11.77 -8.81
CA GLU A 134 -31.32 11.26 -8.64
C GLU A 134 -31.42 10.44 -7.36
N LYS A 135 -32.08 11.02 -6.34
CA LYS A 135 -32.28 10.42 -5.01
C LYS A 135 -30.98 9.85 -4.41
N PHE A 136 -29.85 10.49 -4.69
CA PHE A 136 -28.53 9.94 -4.38
C PHE A 136 -28.25 9.91 -2.88
N LYS A 137 -27.81 8.77 -2.38
CA LYS A 137 -27.38 8.57 -0.99
C LYS A 137 -25.98 7.99 -0.95
N LEU A 138 -25.23 8.37 0.07
CA LEU A 138 -23.88 7.88 0.33
C LEU A 138 -23.66 7.67 1.82
N SER A 139 -23.21 6.48 2.18
CA SER A 139 -22.62 6.16 3.48
C SER A 139 -21.12 5.89 3.31
N TYR A 140 -20.32 6.07 4.37
CA TYR A 140 -18.91 5.63 4.37
C TYR A 140 -18.73 4.21 4.89
N ARG A 141 -19.72 3.69 5.63
CA ARG A 141 -19.82 2.29 6.03
C ARG A 141 -21.28 1.87 5.98
N SER A 142 -21.53 0.62 5.62
CA SER A 142 -22.87 0.04 5.53
C SER A 142 -23.66 0.12 6.85
N GLU A 143 -22.96 0.09 7.98
CA GLU A 143 -23.52 0.13 9.33
C GLU A 143 -24.04 1.51 9.76
N PHE A 144 -23.64 2.57 9.05
CA PHE A 144 -23.96 3.94 9.42
C PHE A 144 -25.04 4.56 8.55
N GLU A 145 -25.82 5.43 9.18
CA GLU A 145 -26.77 6.30 8.50
C GLU A 145 -26.11 7.05 7.32
N PRO A 146 -26.81 7.16 6.18
CA PRO A 146 -26.29 7.89 5.03
C PRO A 146 -25.94 9.33 5.39
N MET A 147 -24.73 9.74 5.03
CA MET A 147 -24.26 11.10 5.23
C MET A 147 -24.92 12.01 4.18
N LEU A 148 -24.97 11.57 2.92
CA LEU A 148 -25.80 12.20 1.90
C LEU A 148 -27.15 11.49 1.86
N LYS A 149 -28.25 12.24 2.02
CA LYS A 149 -29.60 11.71 2.23
C LYS A 149 -30.55 12.09 1.08
N GLY A 150 -30.43 11.42 -0.05
CA GLY A 150 -31.40 11.51 -1.14
C GLY A 150 -31.30 12.81 -1.93
N ILE A 151 -30.09 13.16 -2.35
CA ILE A 151 -29.81 14.37 -3.13
C ILE A 151 -30.48 14.28 -4.50
N ASN A 152 -31.27 15.30 -4.82
CA ASN A 152 -31.77 15.56 -6.16
C ASN A 152 -31.19 16.90 -6.61
N LEU A 153 -30.25 16.88 -7.55
CA LEU A 153 -29.53 18.07 -8.00
C LEU A 153 -29.33 17.96 -9.50
N LYS A 154 -29.61 19.06 -10.21
CA LYS A 154 -29.40 19.15 -11.65
C LYS A 154 -28.49 20.33 -11.96
N ILE A 155 -27.35 20.05 -12.57
CA ILE A 155 -26.37 21.03 -13.02
C ILE A 155 -26.46 21.04 -14.55
N GLU A 156 -26.98 22.13 -15.10
CA GLU A 156 -27.09 22.30 -16.54
C GLU A 156 -25.71 22.52 -17.17
N ALA A 157 -25.59 22.16 -18.45
CA ALA A 157 -24.36 22.28 -19.22
C ALA A 157 -23.75 23.69 -19.08
N ARG A 158 -22.41 23.74 -18.97
CA ARG A 158 -21.62 24.99 -18.90
C ARG A 158 -21.93 25.93 -17.73
N HIS A 159 -22.66 25.48 -16.71
CA HIS A 159 -22.92 26.27 -15.51
C HIS A 159 -21.74 26.20 -14.53
N LYS A 160 -21.41 27.36 -13.94
CA LYS A 160 -20.47 27.44 -12.82
C LYS A 160 -21.25 27.44 -11.52
N ILE A 161 -21.11 26.37 -10.74
CA ILE A 161 -21.85 26.17 -9.48
C ILE A 161 -20.88 26.24 -8.30
N GLY A 162 -21.24 27.02 -7.28
CA GLY A 162 -20.55 27.05 -5.98
C GLY A 162 -21.33 26.24 -4.94
N ILE A 163 -20.68 25.29 -4.28
CA ILE A 163 -21.26 24.52 -3.17
C ILE A 163 -20.77 25.09 -1.84
N ILE A 164 -21.68 25.71 -1.08
CA ILE A 164 -21.39 26.31 0.23
C ILE A 164 -22.10 25.54 1.36
N GLY A 165 -21.49 25.53 2.54
CA GLY A 165 -22.05 24.87 3.71
C GLY A 165 -21.03 24.74 4.84
N ARG A 166 -21.49 24.41 6.05
CA ARG A 166 -20.62 24.20 7.22
C ARG A 166 -19.59 23.08 6.98
N THR A 167 -18.48 23.10 7.71
CA THR A 167 -17.54 21.96 7.76
C THR A 167 -18.29 20.70 8.18
N GLY A 168 -18.05 19.58 7.49
CA GLY A 168 -18.79 18.33 7.71
C GLY A 168 -20.16 18.23 7.02
N ALA A 169 -20.62 19.24 6.28
CA ALA A 169 -21.89 19.19 5.55
C ALA A 169 -21.90 18.27 4.31
N GLY A 170 -20.86 17.46 4.10
CA GLY A 170 -20.79 16.50 2.99
C GLY A 170 -20.35 17.03 1.63
N LYS A 171 -19.84 18.27 1.57
CA LYS A 171 -19.35 18.89 0.32
C LYS A 171 -18.30 18.02 -0.39
N SER A 172 -17.23 17.64 0.32
CA SER A 172 -16.16 16.79 -0.23
C SER A 172 -16.69 15.42 -0.68
N SER A 173 -17.71 14.89 0.00
CA SER A 173 -18.26 13.58 -0.30
C SER A 173 -19.12 13.58 -1.56
N ILE A 174 -19.77 14.71 -1.90
CA ILE A 174 -20.43 14.87 -3.21
C ILE A 174 -19.40 14.73 -4.33
N PHE A 175 -18.23 15.37 -4.19
CA PHE A 175 -17.14 15.23 -5.16
C PHE A 175 -16.61 13.79 -5.19
N GLN A 176 -16.37 13.16 -4.03
CA GLN A 176 -15.93 11.76 -3.99
C GLN A 176 -16.92 10.81 -4.66
N ALA A 177 -18.23 11.03 -4.50
CA ALA A 177 -19.27 10.26 -5.18
C ALA A 177 -19.25 10.46 -6.71
N LEU A 178 -19.10 11.72 -7.17
CA LEU A 178 -19.04 12.04 -8.59
C LEU A 178 -17.85 11.35 -9.29
N PHE A 179 -16.69 11.31 -8.64
CA PHE A 179 -15.49 10.62 -9.13
C PHE A 179 -15.46 9.11 -8.84
N ARG A 180 -16.55 8.57 -8.28
CA ARG A 180 -16.67 7.18 -7.83
C ARG A 180 -15.47 6.73 -6.98
N LEU A 181 -15.04 7.57 -6.04
CA LEU A 181 -13.96 7.26 -5.08
C LEU A 181 -14.46 6.52 -3.83
N THR A 182 -15.78 6.32 -3.73
CA THR A 182 -16.43 5.56 -2.66
C THR A 182 -16.99 4.27 -3.23
N ASP A 183 -17.07 3.24 -2.39
CA ASP A 183 -17.65 1.96 -2.81
C ASP A 183 -19.10 2.15 -3.28
N LYS A 184 -19.46 1.47 -4.38
CA LYS A 184 -20.81 1.46 -4.93
C LYS A 184 -21.79 0.76 -3.97
N SER A 185 -21.33 -0.22 -3.20
CA SER A 185 -22.19 -1.00 -2.30
C SER A 185 -22.84 -0.16 -1.19
N ILE A 186 -22.26 1.00 -0.89
CA ILE A 186 -22.69 1.97 0.14
C ILE A 186 -23.34 3.22 -0.48
N THR A 187 -23.77 3.13 -1.74
CA THR A 187 -24.51 4.18 -2.46
C THR A 187 -25.89 3.69 -2.91
N ASP A 188 -26.86 4.60 -2.91
CA ASP A 188 -28.22 4.38 -3.43
C ASP A 188 -28.60 5.58 -4.32
N GLY A 189 -29.53 5.39 -5.24
CA GLY A 189 -29.83 6.37 -6.30
C GLY A 189 -28.82 6.36 -7.45
N LYS A 190 -28.80 7.43 -8.25
CA LYS A 190 -27.97 7.51 -9.46
C LYS A 190 -27.30 8.87 -9.61
N ILE A 191 -26.16 8.86 -10.30
CA ILE A 191 -25.49 10.05 -10.80
C ILE A 191 -25.37 9.88 -12.32
N LEU A 192 -25.91 10.83 -13.06
CA LEU A 192 -25.90 10.86 -14.51
C LEU A 192 -24.96 11.98 -14.97
N VAL A 193 -24.12 11.68 -15.97
CA VAL A 193 -23.31 12.67 -16.68
C VAL A 193 -23.69 12.60 -18.16
N ASP A 194 -24.19 13.69 -18.72
CA ASP A 194 -24.82 13.76 -20.04
C ASP A 194 -25.87 12.66 -20.28
N GLY A 195 -26.69 12.39 -19.26
CA GLY A 195 -27.73 11.36 -19.29
C GLY A 195 -27.24 9.92 -19.14
N VAL A 196 -25.92 9.69 -19.04
CA VAL A 196 -25.35 8.35 -18.84
C VAL A 196 -25.06 8.11 -17.36
N ASP A 197 -25.53 6.99 -16.83
CA ASP A 197 -25.26 6.56 -15.45
C ASP A 197 -23.79 6.18 -15.29
N ILE A 198 -23.08 6.92 -14.44
CA ILE A 198 -21.63 6.74 -14.22
C ILE A 198 -21.29 5.36 -13.67
N ASN A 199 -22.26 4.63 -13.08
CA ASN A 199 -22.07 3.26 -12.60
C ASN A 199 -21.96 2.22 -13.71
N LYS A 200 -22.35 2.57 -14.94
CA LYS A 200 -22.29 1.73 -16.14
C LYS A 200 -21.03 1.98 -16.98
N ILE A 201 -20.28 3.03 -16.66
CA ILE A 201 -19.06 3.42 -17.36
C ILE A 201 -17.84 2.83 -16.65
N SER A 202 -16.75 2.59 -17.38
CA SER A 202 -15.45 2.23 -16.78
C SER A 202 -14.89 3.38 -15.94
N LEU A 203 -14.17 3.05 -14.86
CA LEU A 203 -13.57 4.08 -14.01
C LEU A 203 -12.52 4.90 -14.76
N ASN A 204 -11.78 4.27 -15.67
CA ASN A 204 -10.79 4.95 -16.49
C ASN A 204 -11.45 5.99 -17.40
N ALA A 205 -12.52 5.64 -18.13
CA ALA A 205 -13.20 6.58 -19.01
C ALA A 205 -13.88 7.73 -18.24
N LEU A 206 -14.38 7.48 -17.04
CA LEU A 206 -14.91 8.55 -16.18
C LEU A 206 -13.78 9.49 -15.73
N ARG A 207 -12.72 8.95 -15.14
CA ARG A 207 -11.66 9.74 -14.49
C ARG A 207 -10.71 10.42 -15.49
N SER A 208 -10.54 9.89 -16.70
CA SER A 208 -9.73 10.55 -17.75
C SER A 208 -10.41 11.78 -18.34
N ASN A 209 -11.74 11.86 -18.27
CA ASN A 209 -12.53 12.94 -18.87
C ASN A 209 -13.09 13.94 -17.83
N THR A 210 -12.70 13.81 -16.56
CA THR A 210 -13.09 14.72 -15.48
C THR A 210 -11.87 15.12 -14.66
N ASN A 211 -11.72 16.42 -14.39
CA ASN A 211 -10.58 16.95 -13.64
C ASN A 211 -11.00 17.43 -12.25
N ILE A 212 -10.17 17.16 -11.24
CA ILE A 212 -10.34 17.64 -9.87
C ILE A 212 -9.04 18.22 -9.36
N ILE A 213 -9.14 19.32 -8.62
CA ILE A 213 -8.03 19.89 -7.85
C ILE A 213 -8.23 19.44 -6.40
N PRO A 214 -7.33 18.63 -5.83
CA PRO A 214 -7.47 18.14 -4.46
C PRO A 214 -7.32 19.28 -3.44
N GLN A 215 -7.91 19.12 -2.25
CA GLN A 215 -7.79 20.11 -1.18
C GLN A 215 -6.36 20.27 -0.65
N PHE A 216 -5.57 19.19 -0.70
CA PHE A 216 -4.16 19.19 -0.37
C PHE A 216 -3.38 18.82 -1.62
N PRO A 217 -2.61 19.76 -2.21
CA PRO A 217 -1.82 19.45 -3.38
C PRO A 217 -0.69 18.50 -2.97
N VAL A 218 -0.51 17.44 -3.75
CA VAL A 218 0.57 16.47 -3.56
C VAL A 218 1.37 16.41 -4.85
N LEU A 219 2.67 16.67 -4.74
CA LEU A 219 3.61 16.47 -5.83
C LEU A 219 4.43 15.21 -5.57
N PHE A 220 4.63 14.42 -6.63
CA PHE A 220 5.50 13.25 -6.62
C PHE A 220 6.97 13.67 -6.67
N SER A 221 7.82 12.94 -5.95
CA SER A 221 9.27 13.14 -5.94
C SER A 221 9.91 12.71 -7.25
N ASN A 222 9.81 13.58 -8.24
CA ASN A 222 10.35 13.40 -9.58
C ASN A 222 10.59 14.78 -10.22
N THR A 223 10.76 14.86 -11.54
CA THR A 223 10.85 16.15 -12.24
C THR A 223 9.53 16.92 -12.20
N LEU A 224 9.61 18.24 -12.34
CA LEU A 224 8.41 19.07 -12.53
C LEU A 224 7.63 18.63 -13.77
N ARG A 225 8.34 18.30 -14.86
CA ARG A 225 7.74 17.72 -16.07
C ARG A 225 6.88 16.50 -15.76
N TYR A 226 7.40 15.54 -15.00
CA TYR A 226 6.66 14.32 -14.65
C TYR A 226 5.38 14.62 -13.84
N ASN A 227 5.40 15.65 -12.99
CA ASN A 227 4.22 16.07 -12.23
C ASN A 227 3.17 16.76 -13.10
N LEU A 228 3.59 17.46 -14.17
CA LEU A 228 2.68 18.09 -15.12
C LEU A 228 2.11 17.09 -16.13
N ASP A 229 2.94 16.16 -16.59
CA ASP A 229 2.58 15.12 -17.56
C ASP A 229 3.38 13.84 -17.30
N SER A 230 2.78 12.92 -16.54
CA SER A 230 3.41 11.63 -16.21
C SER A 230 3.42 10.65 -17.38
N PHE A 231 2.59 10.87 -18.41
CA PHE A 231 2.44 9.97 -19.55
C PHE A 231 3.16 10.45 -20.82
N ASN A 232 3.76 11.65 -20.78
CA ASN A 232 4.43 12.28 -21.92
C ASN A 232 3.51 12.41 -23.16
N HIS A 233 2.26 12.81 -22.95
CA HIS A 233 1.32 13.12 -24.02
C HIS A 233 1.51 14.51 -24.63
N TYR A 234 2.13 15.45 -23.91
CA TYR A 234 2.22 16.85 -24.30
C TYR A 234 3.66 17.32 -24.55
N THR A 235 3.82 18.27 -25.46
CA THR A 235 5.12 18.88 -25.77
C THR A 235 5.52 19.91 -24.71
N ASP A 236 6.82 20.21 -24.63
CA ASP A 236 7.35 21.21 -23.69
C ASP A 236 6.70 22.58 -23.88
N GLU A 237 6.41 22.97 -25.13
CA GLU A 237 5.72 24.23 -25.42
C GLU A 237 4.34 24.28 -24.77
N GLN A 238 3.56 23.20 -24.89
CA GLN A 238 2.22 23.13 -24.27
C GLN A 238 2.29 23.18 -22.74
N LEU A 239 3.32 22.56 -22.14
CA LEU A 239 3.55 22.65 -20.71
C LEU A 239 3.95 24.07 -20.28
N TRP A 240 4.75 24.76 -21.09
CA TRP A 240 5.11 26.16 -20.83
C TRP A 240 3.93 27.11 -20.96
N ASP A 241 3.04 26.89 -21.93
CA ASP A 241 1.80 27.65 -22.07
C ASP A 241 0.87 27.45 -20.86
N ALA A 242 0.76 26.21 -20.37
CA ALA A 242 0.02 25.91 -19.15
C ALA A 242 0.64 26.61 -17.92
N LEU A 243 1.97 26.56 -17.77
CA LEU A 243 2.71 27.26 -16.70
C LEU A 243 2.59 28.79 -16.81
N GLU A 244 2.42 29.33 -18.01
CA GLU A 244 2.17 30.77 -18.23
C GLU A 244 0.77 31.16 -17.78
N ALA A 245 -0.24 30.36 -18.13
CA ALA A 245 -1.63 30.58 -17.74
C ALA A 245 -1.82 30.61 -16.22
N VAL A 246 -1.03 29.81 -15.47
CA VAL A 246 -1.02 29.79 -13.99
C VAL A 246 0.05 30.69 -13.36
N GLN A 247 0.69 31.57 -14.16
CA GLN A 247 1.68 32.56 -13.69
C GLN A 247 2.95 31.98 -13.05
N LEU A 248 3.29 30.70 -13.29
CA LEU A 248 4.47 30.04 -12.75
C LEU A 248 5.69 30.08 -13.69
N LYS A 249 5.50 30.37 -14.99
CA LYS A 249 6.57 30.38 -16.02
C LYS A 249 7.83 31.15 -15.60
N THR A 250 7.69 32.35 -15.05
CA THR A 250 8.84 33.20 -14.66
C THR A 250 9.63 32.61 -13.50
N LYS A 251 8.96 31.93 -12.57
CA LYS A 251 9.60 31.28 -11.43
C LYS A 251 10.32 30.01 -11.86
N ILE A 252 9.68 29.17 -12.68
CA ILE A 252 10.30 27.94 -13.18
C ILE A 252 11.52 28.24 -14.04
N ASN A 253 11.48 29.30 -14.87
CA ASN A 253 12.66 29.76 -15.64
C ASN A 253 13.84 30.25 -14.79
N LYS A 254 13.62 30.61 -13.52
CA LYS A 254 14.70 30.97 -12.59
C LYS A 254 15.37 29.73 -11.97
N LEU A 255 14.74 28.56 -12.06
CA LEU A 255 15.31 27.31 -11.58
C LEU A 255 16.32 26.81 -12.60
N LYS A 256 17.47 26.29 -12.13
CA LYS A 256 18.59 25.90 -13.01
C LYS A 256 18.21 24.85 -14.06
N GLU A 257 17.25 23.99 -13.75
CA GLU A 257 16.87 22.84 -14.57
C GLU A 257 15.50 23.02 -15.24
N ASN A 258 14.86 24.18 -15.13
CA ASN A 258 13.54 24.46 -15.72
C ASN A 258 12.51 23.34 -15.44
N LEU A 259 11.91 22.74 -16.48
CA LEU A 259 10.97 21.61 -16.38
C LEU A 259 11.60 20.33 -15.78
N ASN A 260 12.92 20.19 -15.86
CA ASN A 260 13.63 19.04 -15.30
C ASN A 260 14.00 19.21 -13.83
N THR A 261 13.65 20.36 -13.22
CA THR A 261 13.90 20.59 -11.80
C THR A 261 13.28 19.50 -10.95
N LYS A 262 14.08 18.91 -10.05
CA LYS A 262 13.61 17.90 -9.11
C LYS A 262 12.69 18.48 -8.05
N VAL A 263 11.52 17.87 -7.92
CA VAL A 263 10.57 18.08 -6.84
C VAL A 263 11.01 17.23 -5.64
N ALA A 264 11.16 17.87 -4.48
CA ALA A 264 11.51 17.20 -3.24
C ALA A 264 10.33 16.37 -2.69
N GLU A 265 10.54 15.60 -1.62
CA GLU A 265 9.47 14.84 -0.96
C GLU A 265 8.26 15.71 -0.66
N TYR A 266 7.09 15.28 -1.15
CA TYR A 266 5.80 15.99 -1.03
C TYR A 266 5.84 17.45 -1.52
N GLY A 267 6.75 17.80 -2.43
CA GLY A 267 6.88 19.17 -2.93
C GLY A 267 7.42 20.15 -1.90
N SER A 268 8.20 19.71 -0.90
CA SER A 268 8.68 20.57 0.19
C SER A 268 9.54 21.77 -0.26
N ASN A 269 10.05 21.76 -1.50
CA ASN A 269 10.79 22.87 -2.11
C ASN A 269 9.90 23.89 -2.84
N PHE A 270 8.59 23.67 -2.87
CA PHE A 270 7.58 24.59 -3.40
C PHE A 270 6.70 25.09 -2.24
N SER A 271 6.17 26.31 -2.38
CA SER A 271 5.19 26.82 -1.41
C SER A 271 3.84 26.13 -1.62
N VAL A 272 2.99 26.11 -0.59
CA VAL A 272 1.65 25.49 -0.69
C VAL A 272 0.83 26.11 -1.84
N GLY A 273 0.98 27.42 -2.07
CA GLY A 273 0.31 28.12 -3.17
C GLY A 273 0.91 27.88 -4.55
N GLU A 274 2.14 27.36 -4.64
CA GLU A 274 2.73 26.92 -5.92
C GLU A 274 2.41 25.48 -6.25
N CYS A 275 2.19 24.66 -5.22
CA CYS A 275 1.70 23.30 -5.39
C CYS A 275 0.22 23.29 -5.81
N GLN A 276 -0.53 24.33 -5.45
CA GLN A 276 -1.95 24.51 -5.81
C GLN A 276 -2.11 25.07 -7.22
#